data_AF-A0A9Q5YGB0-F1
#
_entry.id   AF-A0A9Q5YGB0-F1
#
_cell.length_a   1.000
_cell.length_b   1.000
_cell.length_c   1.000
_cell.angle_alpha   90.00
_cell.angle_beta   90.00
_cell.angle_gamma   90.00
#
_symmetry.space_group_name_H-M   'P 1'
#
loop_
_entity.id
_entity.type
_entity.pdbx_description
1 polymer ?
#
loop_
_entity_poly.entity_id
_entity_poly.type
_entity_poly.pdbx_seq_one_letter_code
_entity_poly.pdbx_strand_id
1 'polypeptide(L)'
;MLKFNVRENNDRSSYVSILRNKPGWKKGEGSPYESIANLKFSSSVSEYPEKLGEKDKKNLSPDEVTSLENWYSCVLFSAKNFGSSIVDLESLIYRLDPKFNDALNELAAAARKHDIDFTPQQIMLDALLEAAKKTEHAIEKKTRKKADILSKVDIDSRPAGLLYRLDEKNRGIFEALFGLPCGQAKMIKEFNATAQRYGRRGDTTLNTLEKMAYPKKGEHPLTVKKWMFSAAIDLLYENQLNPINVISADSVAQYFALQRKQEGISVEECVFIFEKRFDPNKTQLKLAVKAIEKQYGETVNV
;
A
#
# COMPACT_ATOMS: atom_id res chain seq x y z
N MET A 1 -25.54 -16.58 -10.07
CA MET A 1 -25.05 -15.99 -8.80
C MET A 1 -24.55 -17.12 -7.92
N LEU A 2 -23.30 -17.03 -7.47
CA LEU A 2 -22.69 -18.01 -6.57
C LEU A 2 -23.18 -17.79 -5.13
N LYS A 3 -23.23 -18.87 -4.34
CA LYS A 3 -23.36 -18.83 -2.89
C LYS A 3 -22.10 -19.41 -2.25
N PHE A 4 -21.71 -18.85 -1.11
CA PHE A 4 -20.53 -19.28 -0.37
C PHE A 4 -20.99 -19.80 0.98
N ASN A 5 -20.72 -21.08 1.25
CA ASN A 5 -21.04 -21.69 2.53
C ASN A 5 -19.74 -21.94 3.29
N VAL A 6 -19.56 -21.20 4.39
CA VAL A 6 -18.35 -21.27 5.22
C VAL A 6 -18.61 -22.26 6.37
N ARG A 7 -17.66 -23.16 6.59
CA ARG A 7 -17.63 -24.07 7.75
C ARG A 7 -16.29 -23.95 8.44
N GLU A 8 -16.31 -23.77 9.75
CA GLU A 8 -15.12 -23.85 10.59
C GLU A 8 -14.90 -25.28 11.06
N ASN A 9 -13.65 -25.74 11.01
CA ASN A 9 -13.22 -27.00 11.59
C ASN A 9 -12.75 -26.80 13.04
N ASN A 10 -12.60 -27.90 13.77
CA ASN A 10 -12.14 -27.87 15.17
C ASN A 10 -10.72 -27.29 15.34
N ASP A 11 -9.89 -27.37 14.31
CA ASP A 11 -8.54 -26.78 14.27
C ASP A 11 -8.55 -25.29 13.86
N ARG A 12 -9.72 -24.66 13.78
CA ARG A 12 -9.97 -23.29 13.27
C ARG A 12 -9.61 -23.08 11.80
N SER A 13 -9.25 -24.13 11.07
CA SER A 13 -9.20 -24.05 9.61
C SER A 13 -10.62 -23.88 9.07
N SER A 14 -10.76 -23.17 7.96
CA SER A 14 -12.06 -22.91 7.36
C SER A 14 -12.18 -23.56 6.00
N TYR A 15 -13.35 -24.14 5.74
CA TYR A 15 -13.72 -24.72 4.47
C TYR A 15 -14.84 -23.92 3.85
N VAL A 16 -14.67 -23.48 2.60
CA VAL A 16 -15.71 -22.76 1.87
C VAL A 16 -16.17 -23.58 0.69
N SER A 17 -17.44 -24.00 0.74
CA SER A 17 -18.10 -24.57 -0.40
C SER A 17 -18.68 -23.47 -1.29
N ILE A 18 -18.23 -23.44 -2.54
CA ILE A 18 -18.77 -22.57 -3.58
C ILE A 18 -19.93 -23.32 -4.24
N LEU A 19 -21.09 -22.69 -4.22
CA LEU A 19 -22.36 -23.28 -4.59
C LEU A 19 -22.98 -22.52 -5.77
N ARG A 20 -23.49 -23.25 -6.76
CA ARG A 20 -24.28 -22.71 -7.89
C ARG A 20 -25.74 -23.15 -7.76
N ASN A 21 -26.68 -22.29 -8.15
CA ASN A 21 -28.07 -22.72 -8.32
C ASN A 21 -28.17 -23.79 -9.41
N LYS A 22 -28.83 -24.91 -9.12
CA LYS A 22 -29.13 -25.94 -10.11
C LYS A 22 -30.16 -25.41 -11.10
N PRO A 23 -29.86 -25.35 -12.42
CA PRO A 23 -30.84 -24.98 -13.43
C PRO A 23 -32.03 -25.95 -13.39
N GLY A 24 -33.26 -25.42 -13.35
CA GLY A 24 -34.48 -26.24 -13.44
C GLY A 24 -34.86 -27.00 -12.16
N TRP A 25 -34.20 -26.74 -11.02
CA TRP A 25 -34.54 -27.39 -9.75
C TRP A 25 -35.99 -27.17 -9.33
N LYS A 26 -36.65 -28.22 -8.85
CA LYS A 26 -38.01 -28.16 -8.29
C LYS A 26 -38.02 -28.45 -6.79
N LYS A 27 -38.95 -27.80 -6.10
CA LYS A 27 -39.17 -27.97 -4.67
C LYS A 27 -39.50 -29.44 -4.37
N GLY A 28 -38.61 -30.14 -3.67
CA GLY A 28 -38.72 -31.57 -3.36
C GLY A 28 -37.53 -32.42 -3.84
N GLU A 29 -36.71 -31.91 -4.78
CA GLU A 29 -35.57 -32.64 -5.38
C GLU A 29 -34.26 -32.49 -4.57
N GLY A 30 -34.36 -32.30 -3.25
CA GLY A 30 -33.19 -32.06 -2.39
C GLY A 30 -32.65 -30.63 -2.49
N SER A 31 -31.33 -30.44 -2.32
CA SER A 31 -30.72 -29.11 -2.30
C SER A 31 -30.86 -28.39 -3.67
N PRO A 32 -31.33 -27.12 -3.70
CA PRO A 32 -31.35 -26.29 -4.92
C PRO A 32 -29.95 -25.87 -5.40
N TYR A 33 -28.92 -26.25 -4.66
CA TYR A 33 -27.53 -25.89 -4.94
C TYR A 33 -26.69 -27.12 -5.29
N GLU A 34 -25.78 -26.95 -6.25
CA GLU A 34 -24.66 -27.86 -6.51
C GLU A 34 -23.34 -27.24 -6.03
N SER A 35 -22.43 -28.07 -5.51
CA SER A 35 -21.07 -27.62 -5.17
C SER A 35 -20.17 -27.73 -6.39
N ILE A 36 -19.55 -26.62 -6.77
CA ILE A 36 -18.73 -26.53 -7.99
C ILE A 36 -17.23 -26.46 -7.70
N ALA A 37 -16.87 -25.95 -6.52
CA ALA A 37 -15.51 -25.83 -6.05
C ALA A 37 -15.51 -25.73 -4.52
N ASN A 38 -14.35 -25.99 -3.93
CA ASN A 38 -14.14 -25.82 -2.50
C ASN A 38 -12.79 -25.19 -2.23
N LEU A 39 -12.77 -24.24 -1.30
CA LEU A 39 -11.57 -23.55 -0.86
C LEU A 39 -11.25 -23.96 0.57
N LYS A 40 -9.96 -24.14 0.85
CA LYS A 40 -9.43 -24.41 2.19
C LYS A 40 -8.62 -23.21 2.64
N PHE A 41 -8.90 -22.76 3.84
CA PHE A 41 -8.20 -21.66 4.50
C PHE A 41 -7.56 -22.18 5.78
N SER A 42 -6.31 -21.76 6.02
CA SER A 42 -5.59 -22.03 7.26
C SER A 42 -6.31 -21.37 8.45
N SER A 43 -6.02 -21.81 9.66
CA SER A 43 -6.40 -21.08 10.88
C SER A 43 -5.67 -19.73 10.99
N SER A 44 -4.54 -19.59 10.29
CA SER A 44 -3.75 -18.36 10.26
C SER A 44 -4.14 -17.51 9.05
N VAL A 45 -4.73 -16.33 9.30
CA VAL A 45 -5.12 -15.37 8.25
C VAL A 45 -3.93 -14.88 7.42
N SER A 46 -2.71 -14.89 7.97
CA SER A 46 -1.49 -14.52 7.24
C SER A 46 -1.05 -15.54 6.20
N GLU A 47 -1.61 -16.76 6.24
CA GLU A 47 -1.32 -17.83 5.29
C GLU A 47 -2.33 -17.88 4.13
N TYR A 48 -3.27 -16.94 4.08
CA TYR A 48 -4.25 -16.89 2.99
C TYR A 48 -3.54 -16.54 1.68
N PRO A 49 -3.86 -17.22 0.56
CA PRO A 49 -3.19 -16.96 -0.69
C PRO A 49 -3.50 -15.55 -1.21
N GLU A 50 -2.51 -14.83 -1.74
CA GLU A 50 -2.74 -13.48 -2.27
C GLU A 50 -3.70 -13.46 -3.47
N LYS A 51 -3.75 -14.55 -4.23
CA LYS A 51 -4.66 -14.75 -5.37
C LYS A 51 -5.15 -16.19 -5.42
N LEU A 52 -6.38 -16.38 -5.90
CA LEU A 52 -6.92 -17.71 -6.23
C LEU A 52 -6.22 -18.28 -7.46
N GLY A 53 -5.90 -19.57 -7.43
CA GLY A 53 -5.21 -20.25 -8.54
C GLY A 53 -6.17 -20.73 -9.62
N GLU A 54 -5.62 -21.11 -10.78
CA GLU A 54 -6.40 -21.62 -11.92
C GLU A 54 -7.26 -22.85 -11.57
N LYS A 55 -6.75 -23.71 -10.68
CA LYS A 55 -7.48 -24.88 -10.19
C LYS A 55 -8.80 -24.51 -9.50
N ASP A 56 -8.86 -23.34 -8.87
CA ASP A 56 -10.02 -22.86 -8.10
C ASP A 56 -11.10 -22.29 -9.04
N LYS A 57 -10.72 -22.00 -10.29
CA LYS A 57 -11.55 -21.34 -11.32
C LYS A 57 -11.98 -22.27 -12.45
N LYS A 58 -11.41 -23.46 -12.55
CA LYS A 58 -11.49 -24.38 -13.71
C LYS A 58 -12.91 -24.71 -14.22
N ASN A 59 -13.94 -24.68 -13.37
CA ASN A 59 -15.32 -25.06 -13.72
C ASN A 59 -16.32 -23.88 -13.66
N LEU A 60 -15.82 -22.64 -13.67
CA LEU A 60 -16.61 -21.43 -13.54
C LEU A 60 -16.75 -20.73 -14.88
N SER A 61 -17.94 -20.17 -15.15
CA SER A 61 -18.11 -19.24 -16.25
C SER A 61 -17.34 -17.93 -15.98
N PRO A 62 -17.08 -17.09 -17.00
CA PRO A 62 -16.40 -15.81 -16.80
C PRO A 62 -17.03 -14.91 -15.73
N ASP A 63 -18.36 -14.88 -15.62
CA ASP A 63 -19.10 -14.08 -14.63
C ASP A 63 -18.98 -14.68 -13.22
N GLU A 64 -18.90 -16.00 -13.14
CA GLU A 64 -18.71 -16.73 -11.88
C GLU A 64 -17.28 -16.58 -11.37
N VAL A 65 -16.30 -16.52 -12.28
CA VAL A 65 -14.91 -16.16 -11.93
C VAL A 65 -14.90 -14.76 -11.32
N THR A 66 -15.50 -13.76 -11.97
CA THR A 66 -15.58 -12.40 -11.42
C THR A 66 -16.28 -12.38 -10.06
N SER A 67 -17.38 -13.14 -9.92
CA SER A 67 -18.13 -13.24 -8.65
C SER A 67 -17.28 -13.85 -7.53
N LEU A 68 -16.51 -14.90 -7.84
CA LEU A 68 -15.63 -15.56 -6.88
C LEU A 68 -14.46 -14.63 -6.49
N GLU A 69 -13.83 -13.97 -7.45
CA GLU A 69 -12.73 -13.03 -7.21
C GLU A 69 -13.17 -11.83 -6.38
N ASN A 70 -14.36 -11.28 -6.66
CA ASN A 70 -14.94 -10.22 -5.85
C ASN A 70 -15.20 -10.68 -4.41
N TRP A 71 -15.81 -11.85 -4.21
CA TRP A 71 -16.00 -12.39 -2.87
C TRP A 71 -14.67 -12.63 -2.15
N TYR A 72 -13.68 -13.19 -2.86
CA TYR A 72 -12.35 -13.46 -2.29
C TYR A 72 -11.62 -12.17 -1.93
N SER A 73 -11.78 -11.11 -2.72
CA SER A 73 -11.21 -9.81 -2.40
C SER A 73 -11.73 -9.25 -1.08
N CYS A 74 -13.02 -9.46 -0.74
CA CYS A 74 -13.56 -9.10 0.57
C CYS A 74 -12.87 -9.89 1.70
N VAL A 75 -12.69 -11.20 1.50
CA VAL A 75 -12.01 -12.07 2.48
C VAL A 75 -10.58 -11.59 2.71
N LEU A 76 -9.82 -11.41 1.63
CA LEU A 76 -8.41 -11.02 1.70
C LEU A 76 -8.24 -9.62 2.26
N PHE A 77 -9.08 -8.67 1.85
CA PHE A 77 -9.10 -7.32 2.39
C PHE A 77 -9.35 -7.32 3.89
N SER A 78 -10.31 -8.12 4.37
CA SER A 78 -10.66 -8.18 5.79
C SER A 78 -9.55 -8.84 6.61
N ALA A 79 -9.01 -9.96 6.13
CA ALA A 79 -7.86 -10.63 6.73
C ALA A 79 -6.64 -9.69 6.83
N LYS A 80 -6.34 -8.95 5.76
CA LYS A 80 -5.16 -8.06 5.69
C LYS A 80 -5.28 -6.82 6.57
N ASN A 81 -6.46 -6.20 6.62
CA ASN A 81 -6.62 -4.90 7.27
C ASN A 81 -7.15 -4.99 8.71
N PHE A 82 -7.85 -6.08 9.06
CA PHE A 82 -8.51 -6.23 10.35
C PHE A 82 -8.11 -7.52 11.08
N GLY A 83 -7.31 -8.40 10.45
CA GLY A 83 -6.98 -9.71 11.03
C GLY A 83 -8.19 -10.64 11.17
N SER A 84 -9.32 -10.29 10.56
CA SER A 84 -10.57 -11.03 10.71
C SER A 84 -10.51 -12.33 9.92
N SER A 85 -10.94 -13.41 10.56
CA SER A 85 -11.10 -14.68 9.88
C SER A 85 -12.32 -14.65 8.97
N ILE A 86 -12.42 -15.62 8.07
CA ILE A 86 -13.54 -15.71 7.13
C ILE A 86 -14.88 -16.01 7.82
N VAL A 87 -14.85 -16.66 8.98
CA VAL A 87 -16.06 -17.02 9.73
C VAL A 87 -16.67 -15.81 10.45
N ASP A 88 -15.86 -14.79 10.73
CA ASP A 88 -16.30 -13.54 11.36
C ASP A 88 -16.93 -12.56 10.35
N LEU A 89 -16.82 -12.85 9.05
CA LEU A 89 -17.33 -11.97 8.00
C LEU A 89 -18.83 -12.12 7.87
N GLU A 90 -19.56 -11.09 8.31
CA GLU A 90 -20.95 -10.92 7.94
C GLU A 90 -21.06 -10.73 6.42
N SER A 91 -22.16 -11.21 5.83
CA SER A 91 -22.40 -11.06 4.40
C SER A 91 -22.59 -9.58 4.06
N LEU A 92 -21.53 -8.92 3.59
CA LEU A 92 -21.61 -7.59 3.00
C LEU A 92 -22.34 -7.68 1.66
N ILE A 93 -23.60 -7.23 1.63
CA ILE A 93 -24.33 -7.03 0.38
C ILE A 93 -24.28 -5.55 0.05
N TYR A 94 -23.26 -5.14 -0.71
CA TYR A 94 -23.36 -3.89 -1.46
C TYR A 94 -24.39 -4.10 -2.56
N ARG A 95 -25.59 -3.51 -2.39
CA ARG A 95 -26.62 -3.55 -3.42
C ARG A 95 -26.23 -2.55 -4.52
N LEU A 96 -25.71 -3.08 -5.62
CA LEU A 96 -25.46 -2.32 -6.83
C LEU A 96 -26.69 -2.37 -7.75
N ASP A 97 -26.88 -1.31 -8.53
CA ASP A 97 -27.82 -1.35 -9.65
C ASP A 97 -27.38 -2.46 -10.63
N PRO A 98 -28.31 -3.30 -11.13
CA PRO A 98 -27.96 -4.40 -12.03
C PRO A 98 -27.19 -3.96 -13.28
N LYS A 99 -27.57 -2.82 -13.89
CA LYS A 99 -26.87 -2.33 -15.10
C LYS A 99 -25.44 -1.92 -14.80
N PHE A 100 -25.23 -1.32 -13.63
CA PHE A 100 -23.90 -0.95 -13.19
C PHE A 100 -23.04 -2.18 -12.88
N ASN A 101 -23.61 -3.19 -12.22
CA ASN A 101 -22.93 -4.46 -11.96
C ASN A 101 -22.54 -5.18 -13.27
N ASP A 102 -23.43 -5.20 -14.26
CA ASP A 102 -23.16 -5.79 -15.57
C ASP A 102 -22.01 -5.06 -16.28
N ALA A 103 -22.02 -3.72 -16.28
CA ALA A 103 -20.93 -2.93 -16.85
C ALA A 103 -19.57 -3.18 -16.16
N LEU A 104 -19.55 -3.33 -14.82
CA LEU A 104 -18.32 -3.68 -14.09
C LEU A 104 -17.82 -5.08 -14.44
N ASN A 105 -18.72 -6.05 -14.64
CA ASN A 105 -18.35 -7.40 -15.05
C ASN A 105 -17.79 -7.44 -16.47
N GLU A 106 -18.40 -6.69 -17.40
CA GLU A 106 -17.88 -6.53 -18.77
C GLU A 106 -16.49 -5.91 -18.76
N LEU A 107 -16.28 -4.86 -17.96
CA LEU A 107 -14.97 -4.22 -17.81
C LEU A 107 -13.93 -5.18 -17.22
N ALA A 108 -14.30 -5.99 -16.22
CA ALA A 108 -13.41 -6.99 -15.64
C ALA A 108 -13.07 -8.12 -16.62
N ALA A 109 -14.03 -8.53 -17.46
CA ALA A 109 -13.76 -9.49 -18.53
C ALA A 109 -12.81 -8.90 -19.59
N ALA A 110 -12.98 -7.64 -19.96
CA ALA A 110 -12.08 -6.94 -20.88
C ALA A 110 -10.67 -6.79 -20.30
N ALA A 111 -10.55 -6.37 -19.03
CA ALA A 111 -9.26 -6.24 -18.33
C ALA A 111 -8.49 -7.56 -18.32
N ARG A 112 -9.16 -8.68 -18.02
CA ARG A 112 -8.56 -10.03 -18.04
C ARG A 112 -8.02 -10.42 -19.41
N LYS A 113 -8.68 -10.04 -20.52
CA LYS A 113 -8.18 -10.33 -21.88
C LYS A 113 -6.87 -9.61 -22.21
N HIS A 114 -6.53 -8.57 -21.45
CA HIS A 114 -5.34 -7.74 -21.64
C HIS A 114 -4.37 -7.82 -20.46
N ASP A 115 -4.49 -8.85 -19.60
CA ASP A 115 -3.63 -9.05 -18.42
C ASP A 115 -3.61 -7.85 -17.44
N ILE A 116 -4.71 -7.10 -17.37
CA ILE A 116 -4.88 -5.98 -16.44
C ILE A 116 -5.54 -6.50 -15.16
N ASP A 117 -4.87 -6.28 -14.01
CA ASP A 117 -5.38 -6.66 -12.69
C ASP A 117 -6.52 -5.72 -12.26
N PHE A 118 -7.77 -6.17 -12.46
CA PHE A 118 -8.96 -5.40 -12.14
C PHE A 118 -10.01 -6.29 -11.44
N THR A 119 -10.14 -6.10 -10.13
CA THR A 119 -11.19 -6.70 -9.32
C THR A 119 -12.07 -5.59 -8.75
N PRO A 120 -13.29 -5.36 -9.29
CA PRO A 120 -14.14 -4.23 -8.91
C PRO A 120 -14.33 -4.08 -7.40
N GLN A 121 -14.60 -5.19 -6.71
CA GLN A 121 -14.89 -5.16 -5.28
C GLN A 121 -13.66 -4.78 -4.45
N GLN A 122 -12.45 -5.20 -4.84
CA GLN A 122 -11.20 -4.78 -4.22
C GLN A 122 -11.04 -3.26 -4.28
N ILE A 123 -11.23 -2.70 -5.48
CA ILE A 123 -11.12 -1.25 -5.73
C ILE A 123 -12.15 -0.48 -4.90
N MET A 124 -13.38 -0.97 -4.82
CA MET A 124 -14.43 -0.36 -4.01
C MET A 124 -14.09 -0.36 -2.51
N LEU A 125 -13.61 -1.48 -1.98
CA LEU A 125 -13.23 -1.60 -0.56
C LEU A 125 -12.05 -0.69 -0.22
N ASP A 126 -11.02 -0.67 -1.07
CA ASP A 126 -9.86 0.21 -0.89
C ASP A 126 -10.29 1.68 -0.92
N ALA A 127 -11.18 2.06 -1.85
CA ALA A 127 -11.71 3.41 -1.94
C ALA A 127 -12.55 3.80 -0.70
N LEU A 128 -13.37 2.89 -0.19
CA LEU A 128 -14.17 3.10 1.03
C LEU A 128 -13.28 3.27 2.26
N LEU A 129 -12.25 2.43 2.42
CA LEU A 129 -11.30 2.55 3.52
C LEU A 129 -10.53 3.86 3.44
N GLU A 130 -10.08 4.25 2.25
CA GLU A 130 -9.41 5.54 2.07
C GLU A 130 -10.34 6.72 2.37
N ALA A 131 -11.62 6.64 2.00
CA ALA A 131 -12.62 7.63 2.36
C ALA A 131 -12.86 7.68 3.88
N ALA A 132 -12.86 6.55 4.58
CA ALA A 132 -12.98 6.48 6.02
C ALA A 132 -11.78 7.16 6.71
N LYS A 133 -10.55 6.87 6.26
CA LYS A 133 -9.32 7.51 6.75
C LYS A 133 -9.34 9.02 6.54
N LYS A 134 -9.74 9.48 5.35
CA LYS A 134 -9.91 10.92 5.05
C LYS A 134 -10.94 11.57 5.96
N THR A 135 -12.04 10.87 6.23
CA THR A 135 -13.11 11.34 7.11
C THR A 135 -12.62 11.47 8.55
N GLU A 136 -11.96 10.44 9.10
CA GLU A 136 -11.40 10.51 10.45
C GLU A 136 -10.39 11.65 10.56
N HIS A 137 -9.47 11.78 9.61
CA HIS A 137 -8.51 12.88 9.59
C HIS A 137 -9.18 14.26 9.54
N ALA A 138 -10.27 14.41 8.77
CA ALA A 138 -11.03 15.65 8.72
C ALA A 138 -11.71 15.98 10.06
N ILE A 139 -12.25 14.96 10.75
CA ILE A 139 -12.81 15.09 12.10
C ILE A 139 -11.74 15.54 13.09
N GLU A 140 -10.56 14.92 13.06
CA GLU A 140 -9.43 15.28 13.93
C GLU A 140 -8.96 16.72 13.70
N LYS A 141 -8.85 17.12 12.43
CA LYS A 141 -8.47 18.49 12.06
C LYS A 141 -9.48 19.51 12.57
N LYS A 142 -10.79 19.21 12.49
CA LYS A 142 -11.86 20.09 12.91
C LYS A 142 -11.97 20.19 14.44
N THR A 143 -11.82 19.07 15.14
CA THR A 143 -12.00 18.98 16.59
C THR A 143 -10.70 19.24 17.37
N ARG A 144 -9.54 19.20 16.71
CA ARG A 144 -8.20 19.22 17.32
C ARG A 144 -7.99 18.14 18.38
N LYS A 145 -8.77 17.05 18.31
CA LYS A 145 -8.68 15.88 19.18
C LYS A 145 -8.47 14.65 18.29
N LYS A 146 -7.74 13.66 18.80
CA LYS A 146 -7.68 12.35 18.14
C LYS A 146 -9.04 11.68 18.24
N ALA A 147 -9.50 11.12 17.13
CA ALA A 147 -10.74 10.37 17.09
C ALA A 147 -10.48 8.90 17.50
N ASP A 148 -9.34 8.36 17.08
CA ASP A 148 -8.89 6.99 17.35
C ASP A 148 -10.01 5.96 17.10
N ILE A 149 -10.74 6.13 15.99
CA ILE A 149 -11.86 5.24 15.62
C ILE A 149 -11.30 4.05 14.84
N LEU A 150 -10.57 4.30 13.76
CA LEU A 150 -9.96 3.23 12.96
C LEU A 150 -8.79 2.57 13.70
N SER A 151 -8.05 3.31 14.54
CA SER A 151 -6.93 2.75 15.30
C SER A 151 -7.35 1.74 16.37
N LYS A 152 -8.61 1.75 16.84
CA LYS A 152 -9.17 0.73 17.75
C LYS A 152 -9.29 -0.65 17.12
N VAL A 153 -9.30 -0.73 15.79
CA VAL A 153 -9.35 -1.97 15.03
C VAL A 153 -8.05 -2.19 14.27
N ASP A 154 -6.94 -1.67 14.81
CA ASP A 154 -5.59 -1.74 14.25
C ASP A 154 -5.44 -1.13 12.85
N ILE A 155 -6.41 -0.32 12.41
CA ILE A 155 -6.34 0.40 11.15
C ILE A 155 -5.65 1.74 11.34
N ASP A 156 -4.66 1.94 10.50
CA ASP A 156 -3.98 3.20 10.34
C ASP A 156 -4.92 4.24 9.71
N SER A 157 -5.48 5.14 10.53
CA SER A 157 -6.45 6.18 10.15
C SER A 157 -5.89 7.25 9.20
N ARG A 158 -4.61 7.18 8.84
CA ARG A 158 -3.92 8.21 8.05
C ARG A 158 -4.19 8.03 6.55
N PRO A 159 -4.68 9.04 5.83
CA PRO A 159 -4.97 8.96 4.39
C PRO A 159 -3.76 8.57 3.54
N ALA A 160 -3.97 7.77 2.50
CA ALA A 160 -2.95 7.45 1.52
C ALA A 160 -2.45 8.72 0.80
N GLY A 161 -1.13 8.83 0.67
CA GLY A 161 -0.47 9.91 -0.10
C GLY A 161 0.01 11.13 0.71
N LEU A 162 -0.41 11.31 1.96
CA LEU A 162 0.06 12.44 2.80
C LEU A 162 1.26 12.11 3.69
N LEU A 163 1.46 10.84 4.05
CA LEU A 163 2.41 10.42 5.07
C LEU A 163 2.99 9.04 4.69
N TYR A 164 4.32 8.92 4.59
CA TYR A 164 5.00 7.64 4.34
C TYR A 164 5.25 6.96 5.69
N ARG A 165 4.95 5.65 5.80
CA ARG A 165 5.41 4.85 6.94
C ARG A 165 6.93 4.80 6.84
N LEU A 166 7.64 5.24 7.88
CA LEU A 166 9.08 5.05 7.96
C LEU A 166 9.35 3.55 8.11
N ASP A 167 9.72 2.90 7.01
CA ASP A 167 10.20 1.52 7.06
C ASP A 167 11.56 1.48 7.78
N GLU A 168 11.88 0.35 8.39
CA GLU A 168 13.16 0.20 9.11
C GLU A 168 14.35 0.41 8.17
N LYS A 169 14.21 0.07 6.88
CA LYS A 169 15.25 0.23 5.88
C LYS A 169 15.58 1.68 5.57
N ASN A 170 14.58 2.57 5.42
CA ASN A 170 14.85 3.98 5.15
C ASN A 170 15.07 4.82 6.41
N ARG A 171 14.84 4.26 7.61
CA ARG A 171 15.19 4.90 8.89
C ARG A 171 16.66 5.30 8.97
N GLY A 172 17.54 4.49 8.38
CA GLY A 172 18.99 4.72 8.38
C GLY A 172 19.37 6.12 7.90
N ILE A 173 18.59 6.74 7.00
CA ILE A 173 18.85 8.11 6.54
C ILE A 173 18.79 9.13 7.68
N PHE A 174 17.85 8.97 8.62
CA PHE A 174 17.68 9.87 9.75
C PHE A 174 18.68 9.55 10.86
N GLU A 175 19.01 8.27 11.07
CA GLU A 175 20.08 7.87 11.99
C GLU A 175 21.44 8.47 11.55
N ALA A 176 21.73 8.43 10.25
CA ALA A 176 22.95 9.01 9.68
C ALA A 176 23.05 10.53 9.90
N LEU A 177 21.91 11.26 9.94
CA LEU A 177 21.91 12.69 10.27
C LEU A 177 22.46 12.96 11.67
N PHE A 178 22.16 12.09 12.64
CA PHE A 178 22.68 12.21 14.02
C PHE A 178 24.16 11.84 14.14
N GLY A 179 24.69 11.08 13.16
CA GLY A 179 26.11 10.77 13.03
C GLY A 179 26.94 11.85 12.33
N LEU A 180 26.33 12.95 11.87
CA LEU A 180 27.06 14.01 11.17
C LEU A 180 28.04 14.74 12.10
N PRO A 181 29.28 15.03 11.64
CA PRO A 181 30.31 15.67 12.46
C PRO A 181 30.00 17.13 12.80
N CYS A 182 29.01 17.74 12.14
CA CYS A 182 28.62 19.13 12.34
C CYS A 182 27.88 19.37 13.67
N GLY A 183 27.45 18.31 14.37
CA GLY A 183 26.72 18.37 15.63
C GLY A 183 25.23 18.67 15.43
N GLN A 184 24.41 18.26 16.42
CA GLN A 184 22.94 18.26 16.33
C GLN A 184 22.34 19.66 16.08
N ALA A 185 22.89 20.71 16.71
CA ALA A 185 22.37 22.08 16.55
C ALA A 185 22.54 22.60 15.12
N LYS A 186 23.69 22.32 14.49
CA LYS A 186 23.96 22.72 13.11
C LYS A 186 23.17 21.87 12.12
N MET A 187 23.10 20.56 12.34
CA MET A 187 22.29 19.63 11.54
C MET A 187 20.82 20.10 11.45
N ILE A 188 20.19 20.48 12.57
CA ILE A 188 18.80 20.97 12.56
C ILE A 188 18.65 22.28 11.80
N LYS A 189 19.62 23.20 11.96
CA LYS A 189 19.60 24.47 11.22
C LYS A 189 19.68 24.24 9.71
N GLU A 190 20.58 23.36 9.26
CA GLU A 190 20.78 23.04 7.84
C GLU A 190 19.61 22.21 7.27
N PHE A 191 19.03 21.32 8.06
CA PHE A 191 17.82 20.59 7.67
C PHE A 191 16.66 21.55 7.44
N ASN A 192 16.42 22.49 8.35
CA ASN A 192 15.37 23.51 8.19
C ASN A 192 15.66 24.49 7.05
N ALA A 193 16.92 24.85 6.81
CA ALA A 193 17.31 25.64 5.64
C ALA A 193 17.01 24.88 4.33
N THR A 194 17.27 23.58 4.29
CA THR A 194 16.93 22.72 3.14
C THR A 194 15.42 22.62 2.96
N ALA A 195 14.66 22.46 4.04
CA ALA A 195 13.20 22.49 3.99
C ALA A 195 12.67 23.81 3.41
N GLN A 196 13.25 24.96 3.79
CA GLN A 196 12.88 26.27 3.25
C GLN A 196 13.21 26.40 1.76
N ARG A 197 14.35 25.87 1.29
CA ARG A 197 14.69 25.81 -0.15
C ARG A 197 13.62 25.07 -0.95
N TYR A 198 12.98 24.06 -0.36
CA TYR A 198 11.88 23.31 -0.98
C TYR A 198 10.49 23.95 -0.80
N GLY A 199 10.41 25.20 -0.32
CA GLY A 199 9.15 25.88 -0.04
C GLY A 199 8.35 25.27 1.13
N ARG A 200 9.02 24.56 2.05
CA ARG A 200 8.40 23.97 3.24
C ARG A 200 8.64 24.85 4.45
N ARG A 201 7.80 24.70 5.49
CA ARG A 201 8.05 25.34 6.79
C ARG A 201 9.30 24.72 7.41
N GLY A 202 10.29 25.56 7.73
CA GLY A 202 11.53 25.16 8.40
C GLY A 202 11.38 25.14 9.91
N ASP A 203 10.38 24.42 10.42
CA ASP A 203 10.05 24.33 11.85
C ASP A 203 10.27 22.91 12.42
N THR A 204 11.07 22.08 11.73
CA THR A 204 11.41 20.74 12.21
C THR A 204 12.29 20.85 13.44
N THR A 205 11.87 20.23 14.55
CA THR A 205 12.60 20.26 15.82
C THR A 205 13.58 19.09 15.93
N LEU A 206 14.60 19.23 16.78
CA LEU A 206 15.53 18.14 17.10
C LEU A 206 14.79 16.88 17.57
N ASN A 207 13.84 17.04 18.51
CA ASN A 207 13.00 15.96 19.01
C ASN A 207 12.20 15.26 17.89
N THR A 208 11.78 16.02 16.86
CA THR A 208 11.08 15.41 15.71
C THR A 208 12.01 14.49 14.93
N LEU A 209 13.21 14.93 14.58
CA LEU A 209 14.18 14.08 13.88
C LEU A 209 14.68 12.94 14.75
N GLU A 210 14.86 13.16 16.05
CA GLU A 210 15.32 12.15 17.00
C GLU A 210 14.33 11.00 17.07
N LYS A 211 13.03 11.28 17.14
CA LYS A 211 12.03 10.22 17.12
C LYS A 211 11.94 9.48 15.77
N MET A 212 12.34 10.13 14.67
CA MET A 212 12.43 9.45 13.36
C MET A 212 13.63 8.49 13.34
N ALA A 213 14.77 8.91 13.87
CA ALA A 213 15.97 8.08 13.95
C ALA A 213 15.85 6.97 15.00
N TYR A 214 15.31 7.27 16.18
CA TYR A 214 15.32 6.39 17.36
C TYR A 214 13.94 6.34 18.01
N PRO A 215 12.94 5.69 17.38
CA PRO A 215 11.61 5.54 17.97
C PRO A 215 11.67 4.72 19.27
N LYS A 216 10.94 5.14 20.31
CA LYS A 216 10.90 4.38 21.57
C LYS A 216 10.14 3.06 21.38
N LYS A 217 10.54 2.03 22.13
CA LYS A 217 9.89 0.72 22.12
C LYS A 217 8.41 0.87 22.49
N GLY A 218 7.51 0.45 21.60
CA GLY A 218 6.06 0.57 21.77
C GLY A 218 5.44 1.88 21.26
N GLU A 219 6.22 2.84 20.75
CA GLU A 219 5.67 4.00 20.03
C GLU A 219 5.28 3.60 18.60
N HIS A 220 4.14 4.10 18.13
CA HIS A 220 3.71 3.89 16.75
C HIS A 220 4.75 4.45 15.76
N PRO A 221 4.97 3.81 14.59
CA PRO A 221 5.89 4.30 13.59
C PRO A 221 5.56 5.73 13.21
N LEU A 222 6.54 6.62 13.39
CA LEU A 222 6.41 8.00 12.97
C LEU A 222 6.22 8.06 11.47
N THR A 223 5.22 8.84 11.11
CA THR A 223 5.00 9.19 9.73
C THR A 223 5.87 10.34 9.32
N VAL A 224 6.57 10.13 8.22
CA VAL A 224 7.54 11.07 7.68
C VAL A 224 7.02 11.57 6.34
N LYS A 225 7.09 12.88 6.12
CA LYS A 225 6.70 13.47 4.83
C LYS A 225 7.79 13.13 3.82
N LYS A 226 7.42 12.75 2.59
CA LYS A 226 8.40 12.32 1.57
C LYS A 226 9.51 13.35 1.32
N TRP A 227 9.20 14.65 1.34
CA TRP A 227 10.20 15.72 1.19
C TRP A 227 11.27 15.72 2.28
N MET A 228 10.99 15.17 3.47
CA MET A 228 11.96 15.09 4.57
C MET A 228 13.07 14.08 4.25
N PHE A 229 12.76 13.02 3.50
CA PHE A 229 13.78 12.11 2.97
C PHE A 229 14.66 12.82 1.94
N SER A 230 14.07 13.59 1.02
CA SER A 230 14.83 14.39 0.05
C SER A 230 15.76 15.39 0.74
N ALA A 231 15.27 16.06 1.80
CA ALA A 231 16.06 17.01 2.58
C ALA A 231 17.19 16.32 3.35
N ALA A 232 16.93 15.13 3.92
CA ALA A 232 17.96 14.33 4.58
C ALA A 232 19.05 13.88 3.60
N ILE A 233 18.66 13.39 2.41
CA ILE A 233 19.57 13.00 1.33
C ILE A 233 20.46 14.18 0.92
N ASP A 234 19.87 15.35 0.69
CA ASP A 234 20.63 16.54 0.30
C ASP A 234 21.62 16.96 1.39
N LEU A 235 21.18 16.95 2.66
CA LEU A 235 21.99 17.33 3.81
C LEU A 235 23.16 16.38 4.07
N LEU A 236 22.93 15.06 3.96
CA LEU A 236 23.99 14.06 4.09
C LEU A 236 25.08 14.27 3.04
N TYR A 237 24.66 14.48 1.78
CA TYR A 237 25.61 14.76 0.71
C TYR A 237 26.39 16.06 0.93
N GLU A 238 25.72 17.14 1.36
CA GLU A 238 26.37 18.43 1.68
C GLU A 238 27.41 18.27 2.81
N ASN A 239 27.24 17.28 3.69
CA ASN A 239 28.19 16.90 4.73
C ASN A 239 29.10 15.73 4.34
N GLN A 240 29.32 15.50 3.04
CA GLN A 240 30.25 14.51 2.47
C GLN A 240 29.93 13.04 2.84
N LEU A 241 28.69 12.76 3.25
CA LEU A 241 28.24 11.40 3.52
C LEU A 241 27.33 10.93 2.39
N ASN A 242 27.76 9.91 1.66
CA ASN A 242 27.03 9.45 0.48
C ASN A 242 25.76 8.65 0.87
N PRO A 243 24.54 9.12 0.57
CA PRO A 243 23.29 8.48 1.00
C PRO A 243 23.09 7.05 0.48
N ILE A 244 23.65 6.69 -0.67
CA ILE A 244 23.53 5.33 -1.22
C ILE A 244 24.32 4.28 -0.43
N ASN A 245 25.19 4.72 0.49
CA ASN A 245 25.90 3.86 1.43
C ASN A 245 25.13 3.69 2.75
N VAL A 246 24.05 4.45 2.96
CA VAL A 246 23.22 4.39 4.16
C VAL A 246 21.96 3.57 3.90
N ILE A 247 21.31 3.83 2.77
CA ILE A 247 20.09 3.13 2.32
C ILE A 247 20.24 2.72 0.86
N SER A 248 19.35 1.85 0.40
CA SER A 248 19.38 1.32 -0.97
C SER A 248 19.30 2.42 -2.04
N ALA A 249 20.04 2.25 -3.14
CA ALA A 249 20.17 3.25 -4.20
C ALA A 249 18.83 3.60 -4.88
N ASP A 250 17.93 2.64 -5.04
CA ASP A 250 16.57 2.87 -5.55
C ASP A 250 15.74 3.76 -4.61
N SER A 251 15.87 3.58 -3.30
CA SER A 251 15.19 4.43 -2.32
C SER A 251 15.75 5.86 -2.32
N VAL A 252 17.08 6.03 -2.37
CA VAL A 252 17.71 7.35 -2.53
C VAL A 252 17.20 8.01 -3.81
N ALA A 253 17.22 7.27 -4.93
CA ALA A 253 16.81 7.76 -6.23
C ALA A 253 15.31 8.15 -6.26
N GLN A 254 14.44 7.37 -5.63
CA GLN A 254 13.01 7.67 -5.54
C GLN A 254 12.75 9.01 -4.81
N TYR A 255 13.36 9.22 -3.65
CA TYR A 255 13.15 10.45 -2.87
C TYR A 255 13.89 11.64 -3.48
N PHE A 256 15.06 11.42 -4.08
CA PHE A 256 15.79 12.44 -4.83
C PHE A 256 14.95 12.93 -6.02
N ALA A 257 14.47 12.02 -6.87
CA ALA A 257 13.63 12.32 -8.03
C ALA A 257 12.35 13.07 -7.68
N LEU A 258 11.72 12.74 -6.54
CA LEU A 258 10.50 13.42 -6.09
C LEU A 258 10.70 14.94 -5.95
N GLN A 259 11.85 15.36 -5.42
CA GLN A 259 12.15 16.77 -5.22
C GLN A 259 12.59 17.43 -6.54
N ARG A 260 13.45 16.78 -7.32
CA ARG A 260 13.90 17.31 -8.63
C ARG A 260 12.74 17.51 -9.61
N LYS A 261 11.75 16.61 -9.59
CA LYS A 261 10.51 16.77 -10.37
C LYS A 261 9.72 18.01 -9.97
N GLN A 262 9.68 18.35 -8.67
CA GLN A 262 9.01 19.56 -8.18
C GLN A 262 9.77 20.85 -8.58
N GLU A 263 11.07 20.74 -8.78
CA GLU A 263 11.94 21.83 -9.25
C GLU A 263 11.92 21.99 -10.79
N GLY A 264 11.21 21.11 -11.51
CA GLY A 264 11.11 21.18 -12.97
C GLY A 264 12.28 20.56 -13.73
N ILE A 265 13.12 19.76 -13.06
CA ILE A 265 14.28 19.08 -13.67
C ILE A 265 13.78 17.87 -14.47
N SER A 266 14.29 17.70 -15.71
CA SER A 266 13.91 16.58 -16.58
C SER A 266 14.35 15.22 -16.03
N VAL A 267 13.80 14.13 -16.56
CA VAL A 267 14.19 12.78 -16.13
C VAL A 267 15.67 12.49 -16.46
N GLU A 268 16.15 12.89 -17.64
CA GLU A 268 17.54 12.69 -18.07
C GLU A 268 18.50 13.51 -17.23
N GLU A 269 18.15 14.77 -16.96
CA GLU A 269 18.95 15.65 -16.12
C GLU A 269 18.99 15.13 -14.67
N CYS A 270 17.86 14.61 -14.16
CA CYS A 270 17.80 13.99 -12.84
C CYS A 270 18.70 12.76 -12.72
N VAL A 271 18.71 11.88 -13.74
CA VAL A 271 19.62 10.73 -13.81
C VAL A 271 21.08 11.18 -13.84
N PHE A 272 21.41 12.17 -14.68
CA PHE A 272 22.76 12.72 -14.77
C PHE A 272 23.24 13.29 -13.43
N ILE A 273 22.41 14.10 -12.76
CA ILE A 273 22.76 14.66 -11.45
C ILE A 273 22.91 13.54 -10.43
N PHE A 274 22.03 12.54 -10.42
CA PHE A 274 22.12 11.40 -9.50
C PHE A 274 23.44 10.64 -9.67
N GLU A 275 23.82 10.33 -10.91
CA GLU A 275 25.07 9.63 -11.22
C GLU A 275 26.28 10.44 -10.75
N LYS A 276 26.34 11.74 -11.08
CA LYS A 276 27.46 12.60 -10.68
C LYS A 276 27.55 12.82 -9.18
N ARG A 277 26.41 12.90 -8.50
CA ARG A 277 26.33 13.22 -7.08
C ARG A 277 26.63 12.02 -6.20
N PHE A 278 26.16 10.85 -6.57
CA PHE A 278 26.23 9.68 -5.70
C PHE A 278 27.21 8.61 -6.18
N ASP A 279 27.80 8.76 -7.36
CA ASP A 279 28.79 7.84 -7.96
C ASP A 279 28.40 6.35 -7.78
N PRO A 280 27.19 5.94 -8.21
CA PRO A 280 26.72 4.58 -8.02
C PRO A 280 27.48 3.60 -8.91
N ASN A 281 27.71 2.38 -8.43
CA ASN A 281 28.18 1.30 -9.30
C ASN A 281 27.11 0.94 -10.36
N LYS A 282 27.49 0.17 -11.40
CA LYS A 282 26.59 -0.18 -12.51
C LYS A 282 25.24 -0.79 -12.06
N THR A 283 25.25 -1.63 -11.04
CA THR A 283 24.02 -2.27 -10.52
C THR A 283 23.15 -1.26 -9.78
N GLN A 284 23.76 -0.41 -8.94
CA GLN A 284 23.07 0.67 -8.23
C GLN A 284 22.48 1.70 -9.19
N LEU A 285 23.23 2.08 -10.23
CA LEU A 285 22.76 3.01 -11.26
C LEU A 285 21.54 2.46 -11.99
N LYS A 286 21.56 1.18 -12.39
CA LYS A 286 20.40 0.54 -13.04
C LYS A 286 19.15 0.53 -12.17
N LEU A 287 19.29 0.31 -10.86
CA LEU A 287 18.18 0.37 -9.92
C LEU A 287 17.67 1.80 -9.71
N ALA A 288 18.59 2.76 -9.60
CA ALA A 288 18.27 4.17 -9.45
C ALA A 288 17.51 4.73 -10.65
N VAL A 289 17.97 4.46 -11.88
CA VAL A 289 17.29 4.87 -13.13
C VAL A 289 15.84 4.41 -13.13
N LYS A 290 15.59 3.11 -12.88
CA LYS A 290 14.21 2.57 -12.82
C LYS A 290 13.34 3.26 -11.79
N ALA A 291 13.91 3.63 -10.64
CA ALA A 291 13.17 4.33 -9.59
C ALA A 291 12.86 5.79 -10.00
N ILE A 292 13.79 6.47 -10.65
CA ILE A 292 13.62 7.83 -11.19
C ILE A 292 12.53 7.82 -12.28
N GLU A 293 12.64 6.93 -13.26
CA GLU A 293 11.66 6.74 -14.34
C GLU A 293 10.25 6.50 -13.78
N LYS A 294 10.12 5.57 -12.82
CA LYS A 294 8.84 5.29 -12.16
C LYS A 294 8.27 6.53 -11.44
N GLN A 295 9.11 7.36 -10.87
CA GLN A 295 8.71 8.58 -10.18
C GLN A 295 8.25 9.68 -11.15
N TYR A 296 8.83 9.71 -12.35
CA TYR A 296 8.48 10.64 -13.42
C TYR A 296 7.27 10.16 -14.24
N GLY A 297 7.11 8.85 -14.44
CA GLY A 297 6.16 8.26 -15.37
C GLY A 297 6.69 8.19 -16.82
N GLU A 298 8.00 8.32 -16.99
CA GLU A 298 8.71 8.45 -18.28
C GLU A 298 9.86 7.43 -18.34
N THR A 299 10.25 7.01 -19.54
CA THR A 299 11.33 6.03 -19.76
C THR A 299 12.52 6.70 -20.46
N VAL A 300 13.72 6.40 -19.99
CA VAL A 300 15.00 6.89 -20.51
C VAL A 300 15.78 5.70 -21.06
N ASN A 301 16.23 5.79 -22.31
CA ASN A 301 17.17 4.80 -22.85
C ASN A 301 18.56 5.09 -22.28
N VAL A 302 18.96 4.33 -21.26
CA VAL A 302 20.31 4.34 -20.66
C VAL A 302 21.20 3.30 -21.32
#